data_AF-A0AAV6HY78-F1
#
_entry.id   AF-A0AAV6HY78-F1
#
_cell.length_a   1.000
_cell.length_b   1.000
_cell.length_c   1.000
_cell.angle_alpha   90.00
_cell.angle_beta   90.00
_cell.angle_gamma   90.00
#
_symmetry.space_group_name_H-M   'P 1'
#
loop_
_entity.id
_entity.type
_entity.pdbx_description
1 polymer ?
#
loop_
_entity_poly.entity_id
_entity_poly.type
_entity_poly.pdbx_seq_one_letter_code
_entity_poly.pdbx_strand_id
1 'polypeptide(L)'
;MSKQLEYFKEYKARLASTIGQEGADNLTTNAVFFVNCAVNDFLITFYGPGRRLLAAGTTIGQYEDFVLQLLQEFIQGLVGLGARRIAVSGVPLFGCWPYIITFYSSNLTDVLVTRACNDTLNAVGNDYNMKVQAALSTQQNSSANIGLKLAYFDTYTPMLNIQRNPAVFGRKETKRQGKKTNVNDMQNMINSHTTKKQMATKDLLEQGARRIGVVGLPPMGCLPIVITVNSDNAILNRGCVDFFSLVARQYNLMLQTKLNTMQFNVSADSGVRIVYTDVYEPLSDMIIQGLKYDFDEVSSGCCRTGLLETAFLCNTDSYVCSNALKYVFWDSIHLSEKTYKLYKLLFEAAKSDIDFLIAD
;
A
#
# COMPACT_ATOMS: atom_id res chain seq x y z
N MET A 1 2.06 0.85 17.56
CA MET A 1 3.20 0.63 16.62
C MET A 1 4.31 -0.26 17.21
N SER A 2 4.11 -0.88 18.39
CA SER A 2 5.13 -1.72 19.04
C SER A 2 5.51 -2.95 18.22
N LYS A 3 4.54 -3.59 17.56
CA LYS A 3 4.79 -4.80 16.79
C LYS A 3 5.71 -4.56 15.58
N GLN A 4 5.60 -3.41 14.93
CA GLN A 4 6.51 -3.03 13.84
C GLN A 4 7.97 -2.89 14.33
N LEU A 5 8.18 -2.36 15.54
CA LEU A 5 9.53 -2.33 16.15
C LEU A 5 10.03 -3.73 16.50
N GLU A 6 9.17 -4.62 17.01
CA GLU A 6 9.55 -6.02 17.26
C GLU A 6 10.01 -6.73 15.98
N TYR A 7 9.25 -6.57 14.88
CA TYR A 7 9.65 -7.14 13.59
C TYR A 7 10.95 -6.55 13.08
N PHE A 8 11.19 -5.25 13.29
CA PHE A 8 12.47 -4.65 12.91
C PHE A 8 13.64 -5.19 13.77
N LYS A 9 13.44 -5.39 15.08
CA LYS A 9 14.43 -6.05 15.95
C LYS A 9 14.76 -7.46 15.47
N GLU A 10 13.73 -8.24 15.14
CA GLU A 10 13.91 -9.59 14.61
C GLU A 10 14.66 -9.58 13.27
N TYR A 11 14.30 -8.68 12.36
CA TYR A 11 15.02 -8.50 11.10
C TYR A 11 16.49 -8.14 11.33
N LYS A 12 16.78 -7.20 12.23
CA LYS A 12 18.15 -6.79 12.55
C LYS A 12 18.97 -7.95 13.13
N ALA A 13 18.38 -8.79 13.97
CA ALA A 13 19.03 -10.00 14.49
C ALA A 13 19.36 -11.00 13.37
N ARG A 14 18.43 -11.22 12.43
CA ARG A 14 18.67 -12.06 11.25
C ARG A 14 19.76 -11.48 10.34
N LEU A 15 19.77 -10.16 10.14
CA LEU A 15 20.80 -9.45 9.39
C LEU A 15 22.18 -9.65 10.05
N ALA A 16 22.27 -9.47 11.37
CA ALA A 16 23.50 -9.69 12.12
C ALA A 16 24.02 -11.13 12.02
N SER A 17 23.12 -12.12 11.98
CA SER A 17 23.51 -13.52 11.76
C SER A 17 24.09 -13.79 10.37
N THR A 18 23.82 -12.91 9.39
CA THR A 18 24.25 -13.06 7.99
C THR A 18 25.53 -12.27 7.69
N ILE A 19 25.61 -11.02 8.12
CA ILE A 19 26.71 -10.09 7.78
C ILE A 19 27.53 -9.62 8.99
N GLY A 20 27.34 -10.25 10.14
CA GLY A 20 27.96 -9.85 11.41
C GLY A 20 27.26 -8.65 12.06
N GLN A 21 27.49 -8.50 13.37
CA GLN A 21 26.88 -7.45 14.17
C GLN A 21 27.26 -6.04 13.69
N GLU A 22 28.55 -5.82 13.44
CA GLU A 22 29.07 -4.54 12.94
C GLU A 22 28.49 -4.18 11.57
N GLY A 23 28.40 -5.15 10.66
CA GLY A 23 27.80 -4.97 9.34
C GLY A 23 26.32 -4.59 9.44
N ALA A 24 25.55 -5.26 10.30
CA ALA A 24 24.14 -4.96 10.53
C ALA A 24 23.94 -3.57 11.15
N ASP A 25 24.78 -3.18 12.11
CA ASP A 25 24.73 -1.86 12.74
C ASP A 25 25.12 -0.75 11.76
N ASN A 26 26.14 -0.96 10.93
CA ASN A 26 26.55 -0.02 9.90
C ASN A 26 25.46 0.17 8.82
N LEU A 27 24.86 -0.92 8.35
CA LEU A 27 23.75 -0.88 7.39
C LEU A 27 22.55 -0.16 7.98
N THR A 28 22.16 -0.50 9.21
CA THR A 28 21.06 0.14 9.93
C THR A 28 21.29 1.65 10.09
N THR A 29 22.51 2.04 10.45
CA THR A 29 22.89 3.44 10.64
C THR A 29 22.81 4.23 9.33
N ASN A 30 23.15 3.61 8.20
CA ASN A 30 23.17 4.25 6.89
C ASN A 30 21.85 4.19 6.11
N ALA A 31 20.93 3.32 6.52
CA ALA A 31 19.60 3.22 5.92
C ALA A 31 18.75 4.48 6.14
N VAL A 32 17.81 4.69 5.22
CA VAL A 32 16.73 5.68 5.34
C VAL A 32 15.45 4.95 5.73
N PHE A 33 14.85 5.39 6.83
CA PHE A 33 13.59 4.86 7.34
C PHE A 33 12.45 5.79 6.92
N PHE A 34 11.46 5.26 6.21
CA PHE A 34 10.26 6.01 5.85
C PHE A 34 9.09 5.56 6.72
N VAL A 35 8.55 6.46 7.53
CA VAL A 35 7.47 6.19 8.48
C VAL A 35 6.19 6.86 7.99
N ASN A 36 5.14 6.07 7.79
CA ASN A 36 3.81 6.55 7.48
C ASN A 36 2.85 6.08 8.58
N CYS A 37 2.03 7.00 9.10
CA CYS A 37 1.07 6.72 10.18
C CYS A 37 -0.13 7.67 10.09
N ALA A 38 -1.10 7.52 11.00
CA ALA A 38 -2.21 8.44 11.26
C ALA A 38 -3.39 8.40 10.28
N VAL A 39 -3.20 8.12 8.98
CA VAL A 39 -4.31 8.13 8.01
C VAL A 39 -5.43 7.15 8.41
N ASN A 40 -5.07 5.91 8.73
CA ASN A 40 -6.03 4.90 9.19
C ASN A 40 -6.54 5.20 10.60
N ASP A 41 -5.69 5.76 11.47
CA ASP A 41 -6.07 6.10 12.84
C ASP A 41 -7.21 7.12 12.87
N PHE A 42 -7.19 8.13 12.00
CA PHE A 42 -8.29 9.08 11.90
C PHE A 42 -9.50 8.50 11.15
N LEU A 43 -9.28 7.90 9.98
CA LEU A 43 -10.38 7.48 9.12
C LEU A 43 -11.15 6.26 9.62
N ILE A 44 -10.42 5.26 10.11
CA ILE A 44 -10.98 3.96 10.49
C ILE A 44 -11.26 3.94 11.98
N THR A 45 -10.32 4.41 12.81
CA THR A 45 -10.45 4.27 14.26
C THR A 45 -11.28 5.40 14.88
N PHE A 46 -11.01 6.67 14.53
CA PHE A 46 -11.71 7.80 15.14
C PHE A 46 -13.07 8.09 14.49
N TYR A 47 -13.09 8.32 13.18
CA TYR A 47 -14.31 8.65 12.44
C TYR A 47 -15.12 7.43 11.98
N GLY A 48 -14.49 6.24 11.97
CA GLY A 48 -15.06 5.03 11.39
C GLY A 48 -16.35 4.50 12.05
N PRO A 49 -16.89 3.39 11.53
CA PRO A 49 -18.20 2.88 11.94
C PRO A 49 -18.28 2.63 13.44
N GLY A 50 -19.33 3.17 14.07
CA GLY A 50 -19.56 3.11 15.51
C GLY A 50 -19.04 4.32 16.28
N ARG A 51 -18.18 5.18 15.68
CA ARG A 51 -17.69 6.46 16.26
C ARG A 51 -17.33 6.34 17.74
N ARG A 52 -16.76 5.20 18.16
CA ARG A 52 -16.72 4.81 19.58
C ARG A 52 -15.95 5.82 20.44
N LEU A 53 -14.89 6.41 19.89
CA LEU A 53 -14.10 7.44 20.59
C LEU A 53 -14.87 8.76 20.72
N LEU A 54 -15.59 9.17 19.66
CA LEU A 54 -16.50 10.33 19.72
C LEU A 54 -17.65 10.06 20.72
N ALA A 55 -18.20 8.84 20.73
CA ALA A 55 -19.24 8.42 21.66
C ALA A 55 -18.73 8.34 23.12
N ALA A 56 -17.44 8.10 23.33
CA ALA A 56 -16.77 8.13 24.62
C ALA A 56 -16.34 9.56 25.05
N GLY A 57 -16.64 10.59 24.26
CA GLY A 57 -16.35 11.99 24.58
C GLY A 57 -14.92 12.45 24.27
N THR A 58 -14.11 11.64 23.59
CA THR A 58 -12.75 12.04 23.16
C THR A 58 -12.84 13.06 22.02
N THR A 59 -12.15 14.19 22.17
CA THR A 59 -12.07 15.20 21.11
C THR A 59 -11.04 14.81 20.05
N ILE A 60 -11.18 15.33 18.82
CA ILE A 60 -10.21 15.06 17.76
C ILE A 60 -8.80 15.54 18.14
N GLY A 61 -8.68 16.70 18.79
CA GLY A 61 -7.39 17.23 19.24
C GLY A 61 -6.69 16.31 20.25
N GLN A 62 -7.45 15.76 21.22
CA GLN A 62 -6.91 14.78 22.17
C GLN A 62 -6.42 13.50 21.47
N TYR A 63 -7.17 13.04 20.47
CA TYR A 63 -6.80 11.84 19.72
C TYR A 63 -5.59 12.08 18.80
N GLU A 64 -5.48 13.26 18.17
CA GLU A 64 -4.28 13.67 17.45
C GLU A 64 -3.04 13.66 18.33
N ASP A 65 -3.13 14.18 19.56
CA ASP A 65 -2.01 14.20 20.50
C ASP A 65 -1.61 12.78 20.92
N PHE A 66 -2.58 11.89 21.11
CA PHE A 66 -2.34 10.47 21.37
C PHE A 66 -1.62 9.78 20.19
N VAL A 67 -2.08 9.98 18.95
CA VAL A 67 -1.43 9.40 17.76
C VAL A 67 -0.02 9.97 17.57
N LEU A 68 0.17 11.27 17.84
CA LEU A 68 1.48 11.92 17.79
C LEU A 68 2.44 11.32 18.83
N GLN A 69 1.96 11.07 20.05
CA GLN A 69 2.76 10.41 21.09
C GLN A 69 3.23 9.03 20.63
N LEU A 70 2.33 8.21 20.07
CA LEU A 70 2.70 6.89 19.53
C LEU A 70 3.75 6.98 18.42
N LEU A 71 3.67 7.99 17.56
CA LEU A 71 4.67 8.26 16.53
C LEU A 71 6.03 8.63 17.16
N GLN A 72 6.05 9.52 18.15
CA GLN A 72 7.28 9.93 18.83
C GLN A 72 7.97 8.74 19.53
N GLU A 73 7.20 7.91 20.24
CA GLU A 73 7.69 6.68 20.86
C GLU A 73 8.25 5.71 19.82
N PHE A 74 7.59 5.57 18.67
CA PHE A 74 8.07 4.74 17.58
C PHE A 74 9.41 5.24 16.99
N ILE A 75 9.52 6.55 16.74
CA ILE A 75 10.77 7.17 16.26
C ILE A 75 11.89 6.97 17.28
N GLN A 76 11.62 7.19 18.57
CA GLN A 76 12.60 6.93 19.64
C GLN A 76 13.04 5.46 19.66
N GLY A 77 12.11 4.53 19.47
CA GLY A 77 12.42 3.11 19.33
C GLY A 77 13.34 2.80 18.15
N LEU A 78 13.08 3.39 16.98
CA LEU A 78 13.97 3.26 15.80
C LEU A 78 15.36 3.82 16.07
N VAL A 79 15.44 5.01 16.67
CA VAL A 79 16.71 5.66 17.04
C VAL A 79 17.51 4.80 18.02
N GLY A 80 16.83 4.22 19.02
CA GLY A 80 17.42 3.27 19.97
C GLY A 80 17.92 1.98 19.32
N LEU A 81 17.38 1.62 18.14
CA LEU A 81 17.85 0.48 17.34
C LEU A 81 18.93 0.85 16.32
N GLY A 82 19.37 2.10 16.27
CA GLY A 82 20.46 2.58 15.41
C GLY A 82 20.01 3.38 14.19
N ALA A 83 18.71 3.62 13.99
CA ALA A 83 18.26 4.47 12.90
C ALA A 83 18.77 5.91 13.07
N ARG A 84 19.26 6.51 11.98
CA ARG A 84 19.77 7.90 11.98
C ARG A 84 19.17 8.79 10.90
N ARG A 85 18.54 8.24 9.85
CA ARG A 85 17.88 9.02 8.80
C ARG A 85 16.43 8.57 8.73
N ILE A 86 15.51 9.38 9.23
CA ILE A 86 14.09 9.05 9.33
C ILE A 86 13.28 10.13 8.62
N ALA A 87 12.52 9.74 7.61
CA ALA A 87 11.52 10.57 6.95
C ALA A 87 10.13 10.15 7.45
N VAL A 88 9.33 11.12 7.89
CA VAL A 88 7.95 10.88 8.34
C VAL A 88 7.00 11.50 7.33
N SER A 89 6.12 10.67 6.77
CA SER A 89 5.06 11.11 5.89
C SER A 89 4.01 11.89 6.66
N GLY A 90 3.61 13.04 6.11
CA GLY A 90 2.37 13.69 6.49
C GLY A 90 1.16 12.84 6.12
N VAL A 91 0.02 13.26 6.65
CA VAL A 91 -1.30 12.80 6.29
C VAL A 91 -1.72 13.53 5.00
N PRO A 92 -2.06 12.81 3.91
CA PRO A 92 -2.47 13.45 2.66
C PRO A 92 -3.87 14.08 2.78
N LEU A 93 -4.29 14.79 1.74
CA LEU A 93 -5.64 15.38 1.61
C LEU A 93 -6.73 14.29 1.49
N PHE A 94 -7.02 13.60 2.59
CA PHE A 94 -7.87 12.41 2.58
C PHE A 94 -9.37 12.70 2.55
N GLY A 95 -9.80 13.91 2.91
CA GLY A 95 -11.20 14.35 2.81
C GLY A 95 -11.72 14.37 1.36
N CYS A 96 -10.81 14.42 0.39
CA CYS A 96 -11.12 14.32 -1.04
C CYS A 96 -11.16 12.88 -1.57
N TRP A 97 -10.93 11.86 -0.75
CA TRP A 97 -10.94 10.48 -1.22
C TRP A 97 -12.36 10.04 -1.59
N PRO A 98 -12.57 9.30 -2.71
CA PRO A 98 -13.90 8.93 -3.16
C PRO A 98 -14.74 8.18 -2.11
N TYR A 99 -14.10 7.33 -1.31
CA TYR A 99 -14.75 6.66 -0.18
C TYR A 99 -15.19 7.66 0.88
N ILE A 100 -14.34 8.63 1.24
CA ILE A 100 -14.67 9.64 2.25
C ILE A 100 -15.83 10.54 1.82
N ILE A 101 -15.81 11.01 0.58
CA ILE A 101 -16.92 11.78 0.01
C ILE A 101 -18.23 10.99 0.07
N THR A 102 -18.17 9.68 -0.18
CA THR A 102 -19.37 8.83 -0.26
C THR A 102 -19.95 8.52 1.13
N PHE A 103 -19.11 8.25 2.12
CA PHE A 103 -19.56 7.75 3.43
C PHE A 103 -19.56 8.80 4.54
N TYR A 104 -18.85 9.92 4.36
CA TYR A 104 -18.65 10.94 5.40
C TYR A 104 -19.10 12.34 4.99
N SER A 105 -19.70 12.50 3.80
CA SER A 105 -20.38 13.76 3.47
C SER A 105 -21.75 13.80 4.14
N SER A 106 -22.09 14.95 4.71
CA SER A 106 -23.42 15.23 5.25
C SER A 106 -24.42 15.72 4.20
N ASN A 107 -23.97 15.93 2.96
CA ASN A 107 -24.79 16.49 1.87
C ASN A 107 -24.88 15.49 0.70
N LEU A 108 -26.10 15.04 0.39
CA LEU A 108 -26.36 14.10 -0.70
C LEU A 108 -25.95 14.65 -2.08
N THR A 109 -25.96 15.96 -2.26
CA THR A 109 -25.48 16.61 -3.49
C THR A 109 -23.99 16.39 -3.68
N ASP A 110 -23.23 16.38 -2.58
CA ASP A 110 -21.79 16.10 -2.61
C ASP A 110 -21.50 14.62 -2.85
N VAL A 111 -22.33 13.73 -2.32
CA VAL A 111 -22.22 12.29 -2.56
C VAL A 111 -22.47 11.95 -4.03
N LEU A 112 -23.55 12.49 -4.61
CA LEU A 112 -24.11 12.04 -5.89
C LEU A 112 -23.71 12.92 -7.09
N VAL A 113 -23.44 14.20 -6.88
CA VAL A 113 -23.32 15.19 -7.97
C VAL A 113 -21.97 15.90 -7.96
N THR A 114 -21.70 16.73 -6.95
CA THR A 114 -20.53 17.63 -6.98
C THR A 114 -19.23 16.90 -6.65
N ARG A 115 -19.31 15.78 -5.90
CA ARG A 115 -18.14 15.07 -5.38
C ARG A 115 -17.20 16.00 -4.62
N ALA A 116 -17.76 16.98 -3.91
CA ALA A 116 -17.01 17.93 -3.11
C ALA A 116 -16.26 17.22 -1.97
N CYS A 117 -15.06 17.71 -1.66
CA CYS A 117 -14.24 17.19 -0.57
C CYS A 117 -14.85 17.49 0.80
N ASN A 118 -14.56 16.66 1.79
CA ASN A 118 -14.89 16.95 3.18
C ASN A 118 -13.80 17.83 3.81
N ASP A 119 -14.06 19.13 3.94
CA ASP A 119 -13.09 20.10 4.45
C ASP A 119 -12.77 19.93 5.94
N THR A 120 -13.73 19.47 6.75
CA THR A 120 -13.48 19.16 8.16
C THR A 120 -12.45 18.04 8.30
N LEU A 121 -12.56 16.99 7.50
CA LEU A 121 -11.61 15.88 7.50
C LEU A 121 -10.25 16.30 6.91
N ASN A 122 -10.23 17.17 5.91
CA ASN A 122 -8.99 17.76 5.41
C ASN A 122 -8.27 18.60 6.49
N ALA A 123 -9.03 19.36 7.29
CA ALA A 123 -8.48 20.15 8.39
C ALA A 123 -7.79 19.27 9.45
N VAL A 124 -8.39 18.13 9.82
CA VAL A 124 -7.76 17.16 10.75
C VAL A 124 -6.39 16.69 10.24
N GLY A 125 -6.31 16.33 8.94
CA GLY A 125 -5.03 15.95 8.33
C GLY A 125 -3.99 17.08 8.39
N ASN A 126 -4.40 18.31 8.10
CA ASN A 126 -3.54 19.48 8.13
C ASN A 126 -3.08 19.84 9.56
N ASP A 127 -3.98 19.81 10.52
CA ASP A 127 -3.71 20.14 11.93
C ASP A 127 -2.72 19.14 12.54
N TYR A 128 -2.95 17.84 12.32
CA TYR A 128 -2.01 16.81 12.70
C TYR A 128 -0.64 16.98 12.03
N ASN A 129 -0.59 17.34 10.74
CA ASN A 129 0.66 17.59 10.03
C ASN A 129 1.46 18.75 10.61
N MET A 130 0.80 19.80 11.09
CA MET A 130 1.48 20.91 11.80
C MET A 130 2.09 20.41 13.11
N LYS A 131 1.36 19.60 13.89
CA LYS A 131 1.86 18.98 15.13
C LYS A 131 3.07 18.07 14.87
N VAL A 132 3.03 17.25 13.82
CA VAL A 132 4.16 16.39 13.42
C VAL A 132 5.39 17.23 13.08
N GLN A 133 5.24 18.28 12.25
CA GLN A 133 6.36 19.15 11.89
C GLN A 133 7.02 19.81 13.11
N ALA A 134 6.19 20.30 14.04
CA ALA A 134 6.68 20.87 15.30
C ALA A 134 7.42 19.83 16.14
N ALA A 135 6.84 18.64 16.34
CA ALA A 135 7.43 17.56 17.11
C ALA A 135 8.77 17.07 16.53
N LEU A 136 8.86 16.91 15.20
CA LEU A 136 10.10 16.53 14.52
C LEU A 136 11.18 17.60 14.67
N SER A 137 10.81 18.88 14.58
CA SER A 137 11.75 19.99 14.78
C SER A 137 12.31 20.00 16.20
N THR A 138 11.46 19.81 17.21
CA THR A 138 11.87 19.69 18.61
C THR A 138 12.81 18.49 18.81
N GLN A 139 12.43 17.31 18.31
CA GLN A 139 13.21 16.10 18.46
C GLN A 139 14.56 16.15 17.73
N GLN A 140 14.60 16.79 16.56
CA GLN A 140 15.83 17.04 15.79
C GLN A 140 16.84 17.86 16.62
N ASN A 141 16.37 18.89 17.32
CA ASN A 141 17.21 19.73 18.18
C ASN A 141 17.73 18.96 19.39
N SER A 142 16.88 18.16 20.03
CA SER A 142 17.28 17.37 21.22
C SER A 142 18.26 16.23 20.91
N SER A 143 18.37 15.79 19.65
CA SER A 143 19.19 14.62 19.24
C SER A 143 20.26 14.97 18.20
N ALA A 144 20.64 16.24 18.09
CA ALA A 144 21.62 16.69 17.09
C ALA A 144 23.01 16.06 17.28
N ASN A 145 23.37 15.72 18.52
CA ASN A 145 24.66 15.14 18.90
C ASN A 145 24.88 13.70 18.41
N ILE A 146 23.83 12.96 18.06
CA ILE A 146 23.94 11.56 17.61
C ILE A 146 23.87 11.42 16.07
N GLY A 147 23.93 12.54 15.34
CA GLY A 147 23.84 12.54 13.88
C GLY A 147 22.46 12.16 13.34
N LEU A 148 21.40 12.30 14.15
CA LEU A 148 20.02 12.08 13.73
C LEU A 148 19.62 13.13 12.68
N LYS A 149 18.98 12.67 11.61
CA LYS A 149 18.35 13.49 10.57
C LYS A 149 16.89 13.08 10.46
N LEU A 150 16.01 13.98 10.87
CA LEU A 150 14.56 13.86 10.72
C LEU A 150 14.11 14.73 9.55
N ALA A 151 13.26 14.18 8.69
CA ALA A 151 12.64 14.90 7.60
C ALA A 151 11.12 14.73 7.67
N TYR A 152 10.39 15.82 7.44
CA TYR A 152 8.96 15.76 7.17
C TYR A 152 8.74 15.63 5.66
N PHE A 153 7.95 14.65 5.25
CA PHE A 153 7.60 14.41 3.85
C PHE A 153 6.15 14.85 3.61
N ASP A 154 5.99 16.02 2.98
CA ASP A 154 4.67 16.62 2.74
C ASP A 154 3.91 15.89 1.63
N THR A 155 2.85 15.18 2.03
CA THR A 155 1.90 14.56 1.10
C THR A 155 0.61 15.36 0.91
N TYR A 156 0.40 16.40 1.72
CA TYR A 156 -0.85 17.16 1.72
C TYR A 156 -0.84 18.20 0.59
N THR A 157 0.19 19.04 0.52
CA THR A 157 0.27 20.13 -0.47
C THR A 157 0.29 19.62 -1.91
N PRO A 158 1.09 18.59 -2.27
CA PRO A 158 1.05 18.04 -3.63
C PRO A 158 -0.33 17.53 -4.03
N MET A 159 -1.04 16.86 -3.12
CA MET A 159 -2.39 16.34 -3.37
C MET A 159 -3.42 17.48 -3.50
N LEU A 160 -3.30 18.51 -2.67
CA LEU A 160 -4.13 19.72 -2.78
C LEU A 160 -3.91 20.45 -4.11
N ASN A 161 -2.68 20.56 -4.57
CA ASN A 161 -2.36 21.17 -5.85
C ASN A 161 -2.92 20.37 -7.03
N ILE A 162 -2.84 19.03 -6.98
CA ILE A 162 -3.47 18.15 -7.97
C ILE A 162 -4.98 18.33 -7.98
N GLN A 163 -5.60 18.41 -6.80
CA GLN A 163 -7.05 18.57 -6.66
C GLN A 163 -7.53 19.92 -7.19
N ARG A 164 -6.80 21.01 -6.91
CA ARG A 164 -7.17 22.37 -7.34
C ARG A 164 -6.83 22.64 -8.81
N ASN A 165 -5.78 22.01 -9.33
CA ASN A 165 -5.27 22.28 -10.68
C ASN A 165 -5.11 21.00 -11.52
N PRO A 166 -6.18 20.18 -11.69
CA PRO A 166 -6.07 18.88 -12.35
C PRO A 166 -5.59 18.97 -13.81
N ALA A 167 -5.92 20.08 -14.49
CA ALA A 167 -5.52 20.34 -15.87
C ALA A 167 -3.99 20.44 -16.04
N VAL A 168 -3.27 20.98 -15.05
CA VAL A 168 -1.80 21.09 -15.07
C VAL A 168 -1.15 19.69 -15.07
N PHE A 169 -1.81 18.71 -14.45
CA PHE A 169 -1.36 17.32 -14.39
C PHE A 169 -1.92 16.45 -15.51
N GLY A 170 -2.44 17.06 -16.59
CA GLY A 170 -3.02 16.34 -17.72
C GLY A 170 -4.29 15.55 -17.40
N ARG A 171 -4.93 15.82 -16.25
CA ARG A 171 -6.19 15.17 -15.86
C ARG A 171 -7.36 16.03 -16.34
N LYS A 172 -8.08 15.54 -17.35
CA LYS A 172 -9.40 16.07 -17.70
C LYS A 172 -10.45 15.31 -16.89
N GLU A 173 -11.44 16.01 -16.32
CA GLU A 173 -12.59 15.34 -15.73
C GLU A 173 -13.32 14.52 -16.79
N THR A 174 -13.23 13.20 -16.67
CA THR A 174 -14.07 12.29 -17.46
C THR A 174 -15.38 12.12 -16.71
N LYS A 175 -16.47 12.70 -17.21
CA LYS A 175 -17.82 12.36 -16.73
C LYS A 175 -17.98 10.84 -16.80
N ARG A 176 -18.40 10.20 -15.69
CA ARG A 176 -18.75 8.76 -15.67
C ARG A 176 -19.83 8.51 -16.72
N GLN A 177 -19.45 8.04 -17.90
CA GLN A 177 -20.38 7.47 -18.86
C GLN A 177 -20.59 6.01 -18.46
N GLY A 178 -21.81 5.63 -18.12
CA GLY A 178 -22.22 4.24 -17.87
C GLY A 178 -22.24 3.40 -19.15
N LYS A 179 -21.15 3.41 -19.93
CA LYS A 179 -21.00 2.55 -21.10
C LYS A 179 -20.45 1.19 -20.67
N LYS A 180 -21.06 0.12 -21.20
CA LYS A 180 -20.44 -1.21 -21.21
C LYS A 180 -19.08 -1.09 -21.88
N THR A 181 -18.02 -1.35 -21.12
CA THR A 181 -16.63 -1.36 -21.57
C THR A 181 -16.50 -2.37 -22.71
N ASN A 182 -16.10 -1.92 -23.90
CA ASN A 182 -15.79 -2.84 -25.00
C ASN A 182 -14.32 -3.28 -24.93
N VAL A 183 -13.92 -4.24 -25.79
CA VAL A 183 -12.54 -4.76 -25.83
C VAL A 183 -11.51 -3.65 -26.12
N ASN A 184 -11.85 -2.68 -26.95
CA ASN A 184 -10.97 -1.54 -27.26
C ASN A 184 -10.77 -0.63 -26.03
N ASP A 185 -11.82 -0.42 -25.23
CA ASP A 185 -11.75 0.36 -24.00
C ASP A 185 -10.85 -0.32 -22.96
N MET A 186 -10.90 -1.65 -22.87
CA MET A 186 -10.03 -2.44 -22.02
C MET A 186 -8.56 -2.33 -22.44
N GLN A 187 -8.28 -2.50 -23.73
CA GLN A 187 -6.92 -2.38 -24.26
C GLN A 187 -6.35 -0.97 -24.05
N ASN A 188 -7.17 0.06 -24.24
CA ASN A 188 -6.81 1.45 -23.98
C ASN A 188 -6.50 1.70 -22.49
N MET A 189 -7.28 1.11 -21.58
CA MET A 189 -7.03 1.17 -20.14
C MET A 189 -5.71 0.50 -19.78
N ILE A 190 -5.48 -0.71 -20.27
CA ILE A 190 -4.23 -1.46 -20.06
C ILE A 190 -3.04 -0.64 -20.57
N ASN A 191 -3.10 -0.11 -21.79
CA ASN A 191 -2.04 0.73 -22.34
C ASN A 191 -1.82 2.00 -21.52
N SER A 192 -2.90 2.67 -21.09
CA SER A 192 -2.79 3.87 -20.23
C SER A 192 -2.08 3.56 -18.91
N HIS A 193 -2.49 2.51 -18.21
CA HIS A 193 -1.91 2.16 -16.90
C HIS A 193 -0.48 1.62 -17.00
N THR A 194 -0.16 0.82 -18.02
CA THR A 194 1.23 0.35 -18.24
C THR A 194 2.15 1.49 -18.68
N THR A 195 1.65 2.45 -19.48
CA THR A 195 2.40 3.67 -19.83
C THR A 195 2.67 4.55 -18.60
N LYS A 196 1.72 4.67 -17.66
CA LYS A 196 1.97 5.36 -16.38
C LYS A 196 3.08 4.70 -15.56
N LYS A 197 3.10 3.37 -15.46
CA LYS A 197 4.20 2.64 -14.81
C LYS A 197 5.53 2.84 -15.54
N GLN A 198 5.51 2.85 -16.88
CA GLN A 198 6.68 3.12 -17.71
C GLN A 198 7.26 4.52 -17.44
N MET A 199 6.41 5.55 -17.40
CA MET A 199 6.83 6.92 -17.09
C MET A 199 7.39 7.03 -15.67
N ALA A 200 6.70 6.45 -14.67
CA ALA A 200 7.22 6.45 -13.30
C ALA A 200 8.58 5.75 -13.19
N THR A 201 8.80 4.67 -13.94
CA THR A 201 10.10 3.99 -14.01
C THR A 201 11.15 4.90 -14.64
N LYS A 202 10.80 5.62 -15.71
CA LYS A 202 11.70 6.59 -16.35
C LYS A 202 12.07 7.73 -15.41
N ASP A 203 11.10 8.29 -14.70
CA ASP A 203 11.31 9.35 -13.73
C ASP A 203 12.27 8.89 -12.62
N LEU A 204 12.13 7.65 -12.13
CA LEU A 204 13.06 7.07 -11.16
C LEU A 204 14.51 6.99 -11.71
N LEU A 205 14.67 6.60 -12.99
CA LEU A 205 15.99 6.57 -13.63
C LEU A 205 16.62 7.96 -13.73
N GLU A 206 15.80 8.97 -14.09
CA GLU A 206 16.21 10.38 -14.15
C GLU A 206 16.61 10.91 -12.76
N GLN A 207 15.97 10.41 -11.69
CA GLN A 207 16.33 10.70 -10.30
C GLN A 207 17.53 9.88 -9.78
N GLY A 208 18.20 9.09 -10.65
CA GLY A 208 19.41 8.37 -10.29
C GLY A 208 19.21 6.92 -9.85
N ALA A 209 17.97 6.40 -9.84
CA ALA A 209 17.76 4.97 -9.61
C ALA A 209 18.43 4.15 -10.72
N ARG A 210 19.06 3.03 -10.35
CA ARG A 210 19.74 2.12 -11.30
C ARG A 210 19.25 0.68 -11.23
N ARG A 211 18.67 0.27 -10.11
CA ARG A 211 18.13 -1.08 -9.89
C ARG A 211 16.65 -0.93 -9.57
N ILE A 212 15.77 -1.30 -10.50
CA ILE A 212 14.32 -1.10 -10.37
C ILE A 212 13.60 -2.42 -10.63
N GLY A 213 12.91 -2.93 -9.60
CA GLY A 213 11.92 -4.01 -9.74
C GLY A 213 10.52 -3.45 -9.89
N VAL A 214 9.78 -3.87 -10.91
CA VAL A 214 8.41 -3.42 -11.19
C VAL A 214 7.46 -4.61 -11.10
N VAL A 215 6.62 -4.63 -10.07
CA VAL A 215 5.69 -5.72 -9.79
C VAL A 215 4.49 -5.68 -10.75
N GLY A 216 4.06 -6.86 -11.22
CA GLY A 216 2.85 -7.06 -12.01
C GLY A 216 1.54 -6.95 -11.21
N LEU A 217 0.44 -7.40 -11.82
CA LEU A 217 -0.86 -7.58 -11.18
C LEU A 217 -1.09 -9.06 -10.81
N PRO A 218 -1.68 -9.35 -9.64
CA PRO A 218 -2.11 -10.70 -9.29
C PRO A 218 -3.35 -11.14 -10.11
N PRO A 219 -3.80 -12.40 -10.03
CA PRO A 219 -5.08 -12.87 -10.61
C PRO A 219 -6.28 -12.18 -9.96
N MET A 220 -6.57 -10.95 -10.40
CA MET A 220 -7.61 -10.09 -9.83
C MET A 220 -9.01 -10.73 -9.83
N GLY A 221 -9.30 -11.61 -10.81
CA GLY A 221 -10.57 -12.34 -10.87
C GLY A 221 -10.80 -13.31 -9.72
N CYS A 222 -9.74 -13.69 -9.01
CA CYS A 222 -9.82 -14.59 -7.86
C CYS A 222 -9.94 -13.86 -6.51
N LEU A 223 -9.91 -12.52 -6.49
CA LEU A 223 -10.11 -11.78 -5.25
C LEU A 223 -11.53 -12.04 -4.72
N PRO A 224 -11.73 -12.35 -3.44
CA PRO A 224 -13.06 -12.67 -2.92
C PRO A 224 -14.10 -11.58 -3.23
N ILE A 225 -13.73 -10.30 -3.14
CA ILE A 225 -14.63 -9.19 -3.48
C ILE A 225 -15.01 -9.17 -4.97
N VAL A 226 -14.09 -9.53 -5.87
CA VAL A 226 -14.36 -9.57 -7.31
C VAL A 226 -15.29 -10.73 -7.65
N ILE A 227 -15.06 -11.89 -7.03
CA ILE A 227 -15.96 -13.05 -7.13
C ILE A 227 -17.36 -12.67 -6.65
N THR A 228 -17.48 -12.09 -5.45
CA THR A 228 -18.78 -11.75 -4.85
C THR A 228 -19.58 -10.76 -5.69
N VAL A 229 -18.92 -9.76 -6.27
CA VAL A 229 -19.60 -8.69 -7.02
C VAL A 229 -19.90 -9.06 -8.48
N ASN A 230 -19.15 -10.01 -9.07
CA ASN A 230 -19.19 -10.25 -10.52
C ASN A 230 -19.50 -11.70 -10.93
N SER A 231 -19.70 -12.62 -9.97
CA SER A 231 -20.14 -13.98 -10.29
C SER A 231 -21.67 -14.10 -10.31
N ASP A 232 -22.18 -15.01 -11.14
CA ASP A 232 -23.62 -15.30 -11.21
C ASP A 232 -24.16 -15.92 -9.91
N ASN A 233 -23.27 -16.53 -9.10
CA ASN A 233 -23.60 -17.02 -7.78
C ASN A 233 -22.50 -16.65 -6.77
N ALA A 234 -22.76 -15.59 -6.02
CA ALA A 234 -21.81 -15.04 -5.06
C ALA A 234 -21.56 -15.94 -3.84
N ILE A 235 -22.41 -16.94 -3.57
CA ILE A 235 -22.37 -17.74 -2.33
C ILE A 235 -22.02 -19.20 -2.63
N LEU A 236 -22.67 -19.82 -3.61
CA LEU A 236 -22.43 -21.22 -3.99
C LEU A 236 -21.54 -21.27 -5.23
N ASN A 237 -20.54 -22.16 -5.24
CA ASN A 237 -19.58 -22.35 -6.34
C ASN A 237 -18.74 -21.10 -6.67
N ARG A 238 -18.03 -20.59 -5.66
CA ARG A 238 -17.13 -19.43 -5.77
C ARG A 238 -15.89 -19.78 -6.60
N GLY A 239 -15.94 -19.46 -7.90
CA GLY A 239 -14.80 -19.57 -8.82
C GLY A 239 -14.22 -18.20 -9.20
N CYS A 240 -12.97 -18.20 -9.66
CA CYS A 240 -12.35 -16.99 -10.21
C CYS A 240 -13.15 -16.47 -11.43
N VAL A 241 -13.25 -15.15 -11.56
CA VAL A 241 -13.89 -14.51 -12.70
C VAL A 241 -12.87 -14.31 -13.84
N ASP A 242 -12.95 -15.16 -14.87
CA ASP A 242 -11.98 -15.23 -15.97
C ASP A 242 -11.69 -13.90 -16.64
N PHE A 243 -12.71 -13.06 -16.83
CA PHE A 243 -12.56 -11.75 -17.46
C PHE A 243 -11.51 -10.88 -16.75
N PHE A 244 -11.59 -10.76 -15.41
CA PHE A 244 -10.66 -9.94 -14.65
C PHE A 244 -9.26 -10.57 -14.56
N SER A 245 -9.20 -11.90 -14.48
CA SER A 245 -7.93 -12.64 -14.53
C SER A 245 -7.25 -12.52 -15.90
N LEU A 246 -8.01 -12.42 -17.00
CA LEU A 246 -7.50 -12.16 -18.35
C LEU A 246 -6.96 -10.72 -18.47
N VAL A 247 -7.68 -9.72 -17.95
CA VAL A 247 -7.23 -8.32 -17.92
C VAL A 247 -5.87 -8.19 -17.22
N ALA A 248 -5.70 -8.85 -16.07
CA ALA A 248 -4.43 -8.86 -15.34
C ALA A 248 -3.28 -9.48 -16.16
N ARG A 249 -3.53 -10.60 -16.85
CA ARG A 249 -2.53 -11.24 -17.72
C ARG A 249 -2.12 -10.34 -18.89
N GLN A 250 -3.09 -9.74 -19.59
CA GLN A 250 -2.82 -8.82 -20.69
C GLN A 250 -2.04 -7.58 -20.23
N TYR A 251 -2.40 -7.05 -19.06
CA TYR A 251 -1.65 -5.97 -18.42
C TYR A 251 -0.20 -6.35 -18.14
N ASN A 252 0.03 -7.52 -17.55
CA ASN A 252 1.37 -8.01 -17.21
C ASN A 252 2.23 -8.21 -18.46
N LEU A 253 1.67 -8.78 -19.53
CA LEU A 253 2.38 -8.95 -20.81
C LEU A 253 2.80 -7.61 -21.40
N MET A 254 1.88 -6.64 -21.46
CA MET A 254 2.19 -5.31 -22.00
C MET A 254 3.22 -4.55 -21.13
N LEU A 255 3.13 -4.70 -19.81
CA LEU A 255 4.10 -4.13 -18.89
C LEU A 255 5.50 -4.72 -19.13
N GLN A 256 5.61 -6.05 -19.25
CA GLN A 256 6.86 -6.73 -19.59
C GLN A 256 7.44 -6.22 -20.91
N THR A 257 6.62 -6.10 -21.97
CA THR A 257 7.08 -5.54 -23.25
C THR A 257 7.67 -4.14 -23.08
N LYS A 258 6.96 -3.24 -22.39
CA LYS A 258 7.42 -1.86 -22.17
C LYS A 258 8.71 -1.80 -21.35
N LEU A 259 8.82 -2.59 -20.28
CA LEU A 259 10.01 -2.63 -19.43
C LEU A 259 11.21 -3.23 -20.17
N ASN A 260 11.01 -4.28 -20.97
CA ASN A 260 12.06 -4.84 -21.81
C ASN A 260 12.54 -3.84 -22.87
N THR A 261 11.62 -3.08 -23.48
CA THR A 261 12.00 -1.98 -24.38
C THR A 261 12.80 -0.90 -23.65
N MET A 262 12.41 -0.53 -22.42
CA MET A 262 13.20 0.41 -21.61
C MET A 262 14.59 -0.13 -21.31
N GLN A 263 14.70 -1.39 -20.88
CA GLN A 263 15.98 -2.05 -20.60
C GLN A 263 16.87 -2.15 -21.85
N PHE A 264 16.29 -2.37 -23.02
CA PHE A 264 17.03 -2.41 -24.29
C PHE A 264 17.53 -1.02 -24.71
N ASN A 265 16.78 0.04 -24.39
CA ASN A 265 17.10 1.41 -24.78
C ASN A 265 18.08 2.10 -23.81
N VAL A 266 18.38 1.51 -22.65
CA VAL A 266 19.44 2.02 -21.78
C VAL A 266 20.78 1.44 -22.23
N SER A 267 21.83 2.28 -22.18
CA SER A 267 23.18 1.84 -22.55
C SER A 267 23.67 0.75 -21.60
N ALA A 268 24.37 -0.26 -22.12
CA ALA A 268 24.86 -1.39 -21.34
C ALA A 268 25.87 -0.98 -20.24
N ASP A 269 26.54 0.16 -20.41
CA ASP A 269 27.50 0.74 -19.46
C ASP A 269 26.84 1.60 -18.36
N SER A 270 25.53 1.86 -18.45
CA SER A 270 24.81 2.74 -17.51
C SER A 270 24.62 2.12 -16.11
N GLY A 271 24.88 0.82 -15.96
CA GLY A 271 24.57 0.04 -14.76
C GLY A 271 23.07 -0.08 -14.47
N VAL A 272 22.20 0.33 -15.40
CA VAL A 272 20.75 0.28 -15.23
C VAL A 272 20.23 -1.14 -15.44
N ARG A 273 19.46 -1.61 -14.46
CA ARG A 273 18.75 -2.89 -14.44
C ARG A 273 17.29 -2.67 -14.04
N ILE A 274 16.39 -3.02 -14.94
CA ILE A 274 14.95 -2.93 -14.81
C ILE A 274 14.39 -4.34 -14.96
N VAL A 275 13.67 -4.82 -13.96
CA VAL A 275 13.11 -6.16 -13.97
C VAL A 275 11.62 -6.13 -13.68
N TYR A 276 10.87 -6.95 -14.41
CA TYR A 276 9.48 -7.25 -14.10
C TYR A 276 9.42 -8.37 -13.06
N THR A 277 8.69 -8.16 -11.97
CA THR A 277 8.47 -9.19 -10.94
C THR A 277 7.07 -9.75 -11.07
N ASP A 278 6.97 -11.03 -11.39
CA ASP A 278 5.67 -11.69 -11.51
C ASP A 278 5.08 -12.01 -10.14
N VAL A 279 3.83 -11.63 -9.92
CA VAL A 279 3.03 -12.02 -8.74
C VAL A 279 1.75 -12.76 -9.14
N TYR A 280 1.54 -12.97 -10.44
CA TYR A 280 0.35 -13.63 -10.94
C TYR A 280 0.43 -15.14 -10.75
N GLU A 281 1.45 -15.78 -11.33
CA GLU A 281 1.57 -17.24 -11.33
C GLU A 281 1.71 -17.82 -9.93
N PRO A 282 2.54 -17.27 -9.01
CA PRO A 282 2.64 -17.82 -7.66
C PRO A 282 1.32 -17.79 -6.89
N LEU A 283 0.52 -16.72 -7.03
CA LEU A 283 -0.78 -16.66 -6.38
C LEU A 283 -1.79 -17.60 -7.03
N SER A 284 -1.79 -17.64 -8.36
CA SER A 284 -2.64 -18.52 -9.14
C SER A 284 -2.39 -19.98 -8.76
N ASP A 285 -1.13 -20.39 -8.60
CA ASP A 285 -0.75 -21.73 -8.17
C ASP A 285 -1.27 -22.05 -6.76
N MET A 286 -1.17 -21.11 -5.82
CA MET A 286 -1.70 -21.29 -4.46
C MET A 286 -3.23 -21.40 -4.43
N ILE A 287 -3.94 -20.71 -5.33
CA ILE A 287 -5.40 -20.75 -5.41
C ILE A 287 -5.86 -22.04 -6.08
N ILE A 288 -5.24 -22.43 -7.20
CA ILE A 288 -5.60 -23.63 -7.96
C ILE A 288 -5.17 -24.89 -7.21
N GLN A 289 -3.98 -24.89 -6.60
CA GLN A 289 -3.41 -26.02 -5.87
C GLN A 289 -3.47 -25.81 -4.35
N GLY A 290 -4.54 -25.21 -3.81
CA GLY A 290 -4.64 -24.87 -2.38
C GLY A 290 -4.22 -26.00 -1.43
N LEU A 291 -4.68 -27.23 -1.70
CA LEU A 291 -4.34 -28.41 -0.89
C LEU A 291 -2.84 -28.75 -0.87
N LYS A 292 -2.08 -28.48 -1.95
CA LYS A 292 -0.62 -28.64 -1.98
C LYS A 292 0.08 -27.75 -0.94
N TYR A 293 -0.52 -26.59 -0.66
CA TYR A 293 -0.03 -25.61 0.30
C TYR A 293 -0.78 -25.67 1.64
N ASP A 294 -1.58 -26.72 1.86
CA ASP A 294 -2.37 -26.93 3.08
C ASP A 294 -3.41 -25.80 3.32
N PHE A 295 -4.03 -25.30 2.24
CA PHE A 295 -5.18 -24.40 2.30
C PHE A 295 -6.49 -25.17 2.11
N ASP A 296 -7.46 -24.90 2.97
CA ASP A 296 -8.81 -25.46 2.89
C ASP A 296 -9.76 -24.49 2.15
N GLU A 297 -9.49 -23.18 2.23
CA GLU A 297 -10.30 -22.12 1.60
C GLU A 297 -9.43 -21.15 0.78
N VAL A 298 -9.80 -20.96 -0.49
CA VAL A 298 -9.01 -20.18 -1.48
C VAL A 298 -9.81 -19.06 -2.15
N SER A 299 -11.12 -19.00 -1.92
CA SER A 299 -12.08 -18.14 -2.63
C SER A 299 -12.77 -17.12 -1.71
N SER A 300 -12.54 -17.22 -0.40
CA SER A 300 -13.14 -16.37 0.64
C SER A 300 -12.09 -15.93 1.65
N GLY A 301 -12.31 -14.76 2.27
CA GLY A 301 -11.50 -14.28 3.39
C GLY A 301 -11.83 -15.00 4.71
N CYS A 302 -10.86 -15.07 5.62
CA CYS A 302 -11.07 -15.55 7.00
C CYS A 302 -11.90 -14.58 7.85
N CYS A 303 -11.87 -13.28 7.53
CA CYS A 303 -12.49 -12.24 8.32
C CYS A 303 -13.96 -12.02 7.97
N ARG A 304 -14.84 -12.04 8.98
CA ARG A 304 -16.31 -12.01 8.82
C ARG A 304 -16.78 -13.05 7.80
N THR A 305 -17.64 -12.66 6.85
CA THR A 305 -18.15 -13.60 5.85
C THR A 305 -17.08 -13.94 4.81
N GLY A 306 -16.03 -13.12 4.72
CA GLY A 306 -14.96 -13.29 3.74
C GLY A 306 -15.34 -12.87 2.32
N LEU A 307 -16.53 -12.27 2.12
CA LEU A 307 -17.10 -12.02 0.79
C LEU A 307 -16.84 -10.60 0.29
N LEU A 308 -17.04 -9.61 1.15
CA LEU A 308 -16.92 -8.18 0.81
C LEU A 308 -16.09 -7.39 1.83
N GLU A 309 -15.87 -7.96 3.00
CA GLU A 309 -15.32 -7.26 4.14
C GLU A 309 -13.82 -7.06 3.96
N THR A 310 -13.43 -5.81 3.96
CA THR A 310 -12.04 -5.34 3.94
C THR A 310 -11.96 -4.03 4.73
N ALA A 311 -10.74 -3.62 5.09
CA ALA A 311 -10.49 -2.42 5.87
C ALA A 311 -11.38 -2.37 7.13
N PHE A 312 -12.16 -1.31 7.34
CA PHE A 312 -12.98 -1.12 8.55
C PHE A 312 -14.03 -2.21 8.79
N LEU A 313 -14.47 -2.93 7.75
CA LEU A 313 -15.40 -4.06 7.90
C LEU A 313 -14.70 -5.28 8.51
N CYS A 314 -13.37 -5.36 8.46
CA CYS A 314 -12.57 -6.38 9.10
C CYS A 314 -11.72 -5.76 10.24
N ASN A 315 -12.22 -5.82 11.47
CA ASN A 315 -11.57 -5.21 12.64
C ASN A 315 -11.53 -6.17 13.84
N THR A 316 -11.03 -5.71 14.99
CA THR A 316 -10.84 -6.54 16.19
C THR A 316 -12.12 -7.13 16.77
N ASP A 317 -13.29 -6.57 16.46
CA ASP A 317 -14.59 -7.10 16.90
C ASP A 317 -15.25 -7.99 15.84
N SER A 318 -14.65 -8.12 14.66
CA SER A 318 -15.13 -9.05 13.65
C SER A 318 -14.92 -10.47 14.16
N TYR A 319 -15.94 -11.31 14.00
CA TYR A 319 -15.70 -12.75 14.07
C TYR A 319 -14.70 -13.12 12.96
N VAL A 320 -13.80 -14.03 13.28
CA VAL A 320 -12.78 -14.54 12.36
C VAL A 320 -12.90 -16.06 12.31
N CYS A 321 -12.47 -16.64 11.20
CA CYS A 321 -12.38 -18.09 11.06
C CYS A 321 -11.51 -18.71 12.19
N SER A 322 -11.74 -19.98 12.50
CA SER A 322 -11.02 -20.67 13.58
C SER A 322 -9.52 -20.84 13.32
N ASN A 323 -9.11 -20.91 12.04
CA ASN A 323 -7.72 -21.05 11.65
C ASN A 323 -7.39 -20.29 10.35
N ALA A 324 -6.86 -19.08 10.48
CA ALA A 324 -6.44 -18.25 9.35
C ALA A 324 -5.31 -18.86 8.51
N LEU A 325 -4.58 -19.86 9.03
CA LEU A 325 -3.55 -20.59 8.28
C LEU A 325 -4.15 -21.57 7.25
N LYS A 326 -5.45 -21.79 7.26
CA LYS A 326 -6.15 -22.60 6.26
C LYS A 326 -6.77 -21.78 5.13
N TYR A 327 -6.59 -20.46 5.16
CA TYR A 327 -7.16 -19.53 4.19
C TYR A 327 -6.07 -18.85 3.37
N VAL A 328 -6.28 -18.75 2.05
CA VAL A 328 -5.40 -17.94 1.18
C VAL A 328 -5.55 -16.45 1.51
N PHE A 329 -6.78 -16.00 1.79
CA PHE A 329 -7.12 -14.61 2.02
C PHE A 329 -7.44 -14.31 3.50
N TRP A 330 -6.94 -13.19 4.01
CA TRP A 330 -7.33 -12.69 5.33
C TRP A 330 -8.70 -12.02 5.28
N ASP A 331 -8.86 -11.08 4.36
CA ASP A 331 -10.09 -10.34 4.11
C ASP A 331 -10.49 -10.48 2.63
N SER A 332 -11.45 -9.71 2.12
CA SER A 332 -11.90 -9.88 0.73
C SER A 332 -10.91 -9.41 -0.36
N ILE A 333 -9.73 -8.91 0.01
CA ILE A 333 -8.70 -8.34 -0.88
C ILE A 333 -7.29 -8.82 -0.53
N HIS A 334 -6.92 -8.77 0.75
CA HIS A 334 -5.58 -9.00 1.26
C HIS A 334 -5.34 -10.47 1.61
N LEU A 335 -4.11 -10.91 1.40
CA LEU A 335 -3.69 -12.29 1.63
C LEU A 335 -3.55 -12.57 3.14
N SER A 336 -3.65 -13.84 3.54
CA SER A 336 -3.37 -14.27 4.91
C SER A 336 -1.87 -14.17 5.21
N GLU A 337 -1.51 -14.14 6.50
CA GLU A 337 -0.10 -14.15 6.90
C GLU A 337 0.62 -15.41 6.39
N LYS A 338 -0.05 -16.57 6.37
CA LYS A 338 0.52 -17.79 5.79
C LYS A 338 0.79 -17.60 4.31
N THR A 339 -0.16 -17.03 3.56
CA THR A 339 0.06 -16.75 2.14
C THR A 339 1.20 -15.77 1.94
N TYR A 340 1.31 -14.70 2.72
CA TYR A 340 2.47 -13.79 2.68
C TYR A 340 3.80 -14.48 3.06
N LYS A 341 3.77 -15.45 3.98
CA LYS A 341 4.94 -16.27 4.32
C LYS A 341 5.28 -17.28 3.24
N LEU A 342 4.29 -17.89 2.60
CA LEU A 342 4.48 -18.74 1.42
C LEU A 342 4.92 -17.89 0.23
N TYR A 343 4.55 -16.62 0.16
CA TYR A 343 5.15 -15.60 -0.70
C TYR A 343 6.62 -15.30 -0.37
N LYS A 344 7.22 -15.91 0.66
CA LYS A 344 8.69 -16.08 0.68
C LYS A 344 9.17 -16.84 -0.55
N LEU A 345 8.36 -17.73 -1.11
CA LEU A 345 8.54 -18.33 -2.43
C LEU A 345 8.45 -17.30 -3.56
N LEU A 346 7.87 -16.12 -3.33
CA LEU A 346 7.88 -14.99 -4.26
C LEU A 346 9.15 -14.15 -4.13
N PHE A 347 9.77 -14.09 -2.95
CA PHE A 347 11.18 -13.68 -2.86
C PHE A 347 12.08 -14.68 -3.59
N GLU A 348 11.76 -15.99 -3.56
CA GLU A 348 12.44 -17.01 -4.37
C GLU A 348 12.11 -16.93 -5.87
N ALA A 349 10.86 -16.62 -6.25
CA ALA A 349 10.47 -16.42 -7.65
C ALA A 349 11.08 -15.13 -8.23
N ALA A 350 11.17 -14.09 -7.40
CA ALA A 350 11.92 -12.87 -7.70
C ALA A 350 13.41 -13.03 -7.38
N LYS A 351 13.90 -14.20 -6.95
CA LYS A 351 15.31 -14.34 -6.56
C LYS A 351 16.22 -14.18 -7.75
N SER A 352 15.86 -14.76 -8.91
CA SER A 352 16.60 -14.52 -10.14
C SER A 352 16.62 -13.04 -10.50
N ASP A 353 15.50 -12.35 -10.30
CA ASP A 353 15.36 -10.93 -10.58
C ASP A 353 16.19 -10.08 -9.61
N ILE A 354 16.16 -10.41 -8.33
CA ILE A 354 16.92 -9.76 -7.27
C ILE A 354 18.41 -10.01 -7.48
N ASP A 355 18.82 -11.26 -7.71
CA ASP A 355 20.20 -11.65 -7.98
C ASP A 355 20.71 -10.92 -9.24
N PHE A 356 19.89 -10.83 -10.30
CA PHE A 356 20.18 -10.00 -11.48
C PHE A 356 20.26 -8.51 -11.14
N LEU A 357 19.40 -7.97 -10.28
CA LEU A 357 19.43 -6.55 -9.90
C LEU A 357 20.69 -6.23 -9.08
N ILE A 358 21.14 -7.12 -8.20
CA ILE A 358 22.22 -6.85 -7.25
C ILE A 358 23.61 -7.31 -7.68
N ALA A 359 23.74 -8.15 -8.71
CA ALA A 359 25.05 -8.56 -9.22
C ALA A 359 25.93 -7.34 -9.52
N ASP A 360 27.24 -7.40 -9.32
CA ASP A 360 28.12 -6.27 -9.66
C ASP A 360 28.49 -6.27 -11.14
#